data_AF-A0A023FSL8-F1
#
_entry.id   AF-A0A023FSL8-F1
#
_cell.length_a   1.000
_cell.length_b   1.000
_cell.length_c   1.000
_cell.angle_alpha   90.00
_cell.angle_beta   90.00
_cell.angle_gamma   90.00
#
_symmetry.space_group_name_H-M   'P 1'
#
loop_
_entity.id
_entity.type
_entity.pdbx_description
1 polymer ?
#
loop_
_entity_poly.entity_id
_entity_poly.type
_entity_poly.pdbx_seq_one_letter_code
_entity_poly.pdbx_strand_id
1 'polypeptide(L)'
;MMTYLKWSMLSIVALVTGHFFTLGLSKPQEQTNVVPLDPFCGKQPVKIKNMNYYGTCKCRYPVKNLPDGTKCLKTATRPDGEESGRTGRCQNGICILNNITKGCERSPSPKIIPGSLPPFGCAYFCGLENTEYNFFPEGTPCQHRVNPKEYVNGTCKISGERTICTQDVNA
;
A
#
# COMPACT_ATOMS: atom_id res chain seq x y z
N MET A 1 -80.08 -2.58 3.59
CA MET A 1 -81.13 -2.65 4.64
C MET A 1 -80.85 -3.89 5.45
N MET A 2 -80.96 -3.81 6.79
CA MET A 2 -80.61 -4.84 7.78
C MET A 2 -79.11 -5.07 8.04
N THR A 3 -78.59 -5.18 9.27
CA THR A 3 -78.96 -4.69 10.62
C THR A 3 -77.84 -5.18 11.56
N TYR A 4 -77.40 -4.31 12.47
CA TYR A 4 -76.83 -4.55 13.81
C TYR A 4 -76.01 -5.82 14.12
N LEU A 5 -74.79 -5.63 14.63
CA LEU A 5 -74.34 -6.39 15.80
C LEU A 5 -74.01 -5.45 16.96
N LYS A 6 -74.76 -5.67 18.04
CA LYS A 6 -74.76 -5.00 19.33
C LYS A 6 -73.53 -5.40 20.15
N TRP A 7 -73.02 -4.43 20.91
CA TRP A 7 -72.06 -4.62 21.97
C TRP A 7 -72.58 -5.55 23.08
N SER A 8 -71.69 -6.35 23.65
CA SER A 8 -71.85 -6.90 24.99
C SER A 8 -70.58 -6.62 25.79
N MET A 9 -70.75 -5.82 26.84
CA MET A 9 -69.78 -5.54 27.88
C MET A 9 -69.43 -6.81 28.64
N LEU A 10 -68.16 -6.99 29.00
CA LEU A 10 -67.78 -7.70 30.22
C LEU A 10 -66.45 -7.16 30.72
N SER A 11 -66.57 -6.27 31.71
CA SER A 11 -65.52 -5.89 32.64
C SER A 11 -65.03 -7.12 33.41
N ILE A 12 -63.72 -7.40 33.35
CA ILE A 12 -63.05 -8.17 34.40
C ILE A 12 -61.77 -7.40 34.78
N VAL A 13 -61.75 -7.05 36.06
CA VAL A 13 -60.71 -6.39 36.85
C VAL A 13 -59.35 -7.04 36.61
N ALA A 14 -58.38 -6.29 36.06
CA ALA A 14 -56.98 -6.70 36.05
C ALA A 14 -56.32 -6.27 37.36
N LEU A 15 -55.94 -7.27 38.14
CA LEU A 15 -55.19 -7.19 39.39
C LEU A 15 -53.91 -6.35 39.24
N VAL A 16 -53.77 -5.34 40.09
CA VAL A 16 -52.52 -4.62 40.33
C VAL A 16 -51.59 -5.55 41.11
N THR A 17 -50.72 -6.27 40.40
CA THR A 17 -49.65 -7.05 41.02
C THR A 17 -48.35 -6.25 41.06
N GLY A 18 -47.98 -5.91 42.29
CA GLY A 18 -46.66 -5.69 42.86
C GLY A 18 -45.48 -5.42 41.93
N HIS A 19 -44.94 -4.20 42.08
CA HIS A 19 -43.56 -3.85 41.80
C HIS A 19 -42.57 -4.87 42.40
N PHE A 20 -41.84 -5.59 41.54
CA PHE A 20 -40.46 -5.99 41.79
C PHE A 20 -39.71 -6.04 40.45
N PHE A 21 -39.44 -4.85 39.90
CA PHE A 21 -38.31 -4.68 38.99
C PHE A 21 -37.05 -4.91 39.83
N THR A 22 -36.57 -6.15 39.85
CA THR A 22 -35.18 -6.40 40.22
C THR A 22 -34.33 -5.79 39.12
N LEU A 23 -33.86 -4.57 39.38
CA LEU A 23 -32.73 -3.98 38.69
C LEU A 23 -31.51 -4.87 38.99
N GLY A 24 -31.40 -5.97 38.25
CA GLY A 24 -30.14 -6.65 38.06
C GLY A 24 -29.20 -5.64 37.43
N LEU A 25 -28.34 -5.06 38.25
CA LEU A 25 -27.13 -4.36 37.82
C LEU A 25 -26.24 -5.38 37.11
N SER A 26 -26.57 -5.71 35.87
CA SER A 26 -25.61 -6.24 34.93
C SER A 26 -24.52 -5.20 34.83
N LYS A 27 -23.38 -5.51 35.46
CA LYS A 27 -22.12 -4.81 35.22
C LYS A 27 -22.01 -4.63 33.70
N PRO A 28 -21.84 -3.40 33.18
CA PRO A 28 -21.47 -3.27 31.78
C PRO A 28 -20.22 -4.11 31.61
N GLN A 29 -20.34 -5.17 30.81
CA GLN A 29 -19.20 -5.90 30.31
C GLN A 29 -18.30 -4.83 29.73
N GLU A 30 -17.15 -4.64 30.36
CA GLU A 30 -16.07 -3.81 29.85
C GLU A 30 -15.83 -4.31 28.44
N GLN A 31 -16.43 -3.61 27.47
CA GLN A 31 -16.04 -3.71 26.09
C GLN A 31 -14.61 -3.23 26.14
N THR A 32 -13.67 -4.16 26.27
CA THR A 32 -12.35 -4.03 25.67
C THR A 32 -12.65 -3.49 24.29
N ASN A 33 -12.48 -2.18 24.14
CA ASN A 33 -12.34 -1.54 22.86
C ASN A 33 -11.17 -2.29 22.25
N VAL A 34 -11.46 -3.33 21.47
CA VAL A 34 -10.54 -3.84 20.48
C VAL A 34 -10.47 -2.70 19.50
N VAL A 35 -9.58 -1.74 19.80
CA VAL A 35 -9.18 -0.67 18.91
C VAL A 35 -8.97 -1.37 17.59
N PRO A 36 -9.73 -1.05 16.53
CA PRO A 36 -9.53 -1.65 15.23
C PRO A 36 -8.05 -1.51 14.94
N LEU A 37 -7.35 -2.65 14.79
CA LEU A 37 -5.94 -2.66 14.48
C LEU A 37 -5.79 -1.82 13.22
N ASP A 38 -5.37 -0.57 13.35
CA ASP A 38 -5.08 0.26 12.20
C ASP A 38 -4.06 -0.52 11.38
N PRO A 39 -4.44 -1.07 10.21
CA PRO A 39 -3.53 -1.84 9.39
C PRO A 39 -2.48 -0.92 8.76
N PHE A 40 -2.67 0.40 8.86
CA PHE A 40 -1.86 1.41 8.20
C PHE A 40 -0.78 2.01 9.10
N CYS A 41 -0.68 1.63 10.37
CA CYS A 41 0.28 2.25 11.30
C CYS A 41 0.24 3.80 11.25
N GLY A 42 -0.90 4.42 10.97
CA GLY A 42 -1.04 5.86 10.74
C GLY A 42 -0.33 6.44 9.50
N LYS A 43 0.24 5.62 8.60
CA LYS A 43 0.85 6.06 7.35
C LYS A 43 0.10 5.50 6.14
N GLN A 44 -0.32 6.39 5.25
CA GLN A 44 -0.96 5.97 4.00
C GLN A 44 0.01 5.15 3.14
N PRO A 45 -0.41 3.98 2.62
CA PRO A 45 0.41 3.18 1.74
C PRO A 45 0.53 3.82 0.36
N VAL A 46 1.66 3.56 -0.31
CA VAL A 46 1.87 3.93 -1.71
C VAL A 46 1.18 2.89 -2.60
N LYS A 47 0.37 3.33 -3.57
CA LYS A 47 -0.24 2.44 -4.56
C LYS A 47 0.67 2.28 -5.77
N ILE A 48 1.11 1.05 -6.05
CA ILE A 48 1.86 0.69 -7.27
C ILE A 48 1.11 -0.46 -7.95
N LYS A 49 0.73 -0.30 -9.23
CA LYS A 49 -0.07 -1.29 -9.98
C LYS A 49 -1.31 -1.77 -9.19
N ASN A 50 -2.04 -0.81 -8.57
CA ASN A 50 -3.21 -1.05 -7.72
C ASN A 50 -2.97 -1.88 -6.43
N MET A 51 -1.70 -2.04 -6.02
CA MET A 51 -1.32 -2.73 -4.78
C MET A 51 -0.76 -1.75 -3.77
N ASN A 52 -1.14 -1.91 -2.50
CA ASN A 52 -0.65 -1.08 -1.39
C ASN A 52 0.74 -1.54 -0.93
N TYR A 53 1.68 -0.61 -0.85
CA TYR A 53 3.01 -0.81 -0.30
C TYR A 53 3.24 0.12 0.90
N TYR A 54 3.69 -0.45 2.00
CA TYR A 54 3.95 0.29 3.23
C TYR A 54 5.41 0.73 3.32
N GLY A 55 5.65 2.00 3.65
CA GLY A 55 7.02 2.53 3.86
C GLY A 55 7.67 2.09 5.18
N THR A 56 6.95 1.36 6.04
CA THR A 56 7.44 0.80 7.30
C THR A 56 6.77 -0.53 7.57
N CYS A 57 7.50 -1.47 8.19
CA CYS A 57 6.95 -2.73 8.71
C CYS A 57 6.70 -2.69 10.22
N LYS A 58 6.93 -1.54 10.87
CA LYS A 58 6.69 -1.31 12.30
C LYS A 58 5.73 -0.15 12.49
N CYS A 59 4.71 -0.37 13.31
CA CYS A 59 3.85 0.67 13.85
C CYS A 59 4.51 1.30 15.07
N ARG A 60 4.37 2.62 15.21
CA ARG A 60 4.84 3.34 16.39
C ARG A 60 3.87 3.21 17.57
N TYR A 61 2.57 3.23 17.31
CA TYR A 61 1.53 3.12 18.33
C TYR A 61 0.29 2.37 17.78
N PRO A 62 -0.19 1.31 18.45
CA PRO A 62 0.58 0.50 19.40
C PRO A 62 1.89 0.02 18.74
N VAL A 63 2.96 -0.19 19.53
CA VAL A 63 4.21 -0.76 19.01
C VAL A 63 3.93 -2.20 18.59
N LYS A 64 3.80 -2.42 17.28
CA LYS A 64 3.55 -3.72 16.68
C LYS A 64 4.22 -3.80 15.32
N ASN A 65 4.55 -5.02 14.89
CA ASN A 65 4.93 -5.25 13.50
C ASN A 65 3.68 -5.34 12.63
N LEU A 66 3.79 -4.90 11.37
CA LEU A 66 2.85 -5.34 10.35
C LEU A 66 2.96 -6.86 10.17
N PRO A 67 1.88 -7.55 9.76
CA PRO A 67 1.92 -8.98 9.50
C PRO A 67 3.03 -9.35 8.51
N ASP A 68 3.70 -10.48 8.76
CA ASP A 68 4.68 -11.02 7.82
C ASP A 68 4.04 -11.24 6.44
N GLY A 69 4.81 -11.01 5.38
CA GLY A 69 4.32 -11.05 4.00
C GLY A 69 3.64 -9.76 3.52
N THR A 70 3.37 -8.79 4.42
CA THR A 70 2.84 -7.47 4.04
C THR A 70 3.77 -6.77 3.05
N LYS A 71 3.23 -6.25 1.95
CA LYS A 71 4.01 -5.56 0.91
C LYS A 71 4.59 -4.26 1.45
N CYS A 72 5.89 -4.08 1.29
CA CYS A 72 6.61 -2.91 1.79
C CYS A 72 7.47 -2.26 0.70
N LEU A 73 7.79 -0.99 0.91
CA LEU A 73 8.68 -0.20 0.05
C LEU A 73 9.85 0.30 0.90
N LYS A 74 11.07 0.08 0.42
CA LYS A 74 12.29 0.58 1.06
C LYS A 74 13.21 1.17 -0.02
N THR A 75 13.83 2.32 0.26
CA THR A 75 14.84 2.90 -0.64
C THR A 75 16.04 1.97 -0.74
N ALA A 76 16.46 1.67 -1.97
CA ALA A 76 17.66 0.89 -2.24
C ALA A 76 18.23 1.24 -3.62
N THR A 77 19.52 0.96 -3.78
CA THR A 77 20.22 1.09 -5.06
C THR A 77 19.68 0.06 -6.06
N ARG A 78 19.41 0.55 -7.27
CA ARG A 78 18.96 -0.23 -8.42
C ARG A 78 20.15 -0.72 -9.25
N PRO A 79 19.93 -1.64 -10.21
CA PRO A 79 21.00 -2.15 -11.07
C PRO A 79 21.69 -1.11 -11.96
N ASP A 80 21.03 0.00 -12.23
CA ASP A 80 21.56 1.17 -12.96
C ASP A 80 22.25 2.20 -12.04
N GLY A 81 22.38 1.92 -10.75
CA GLY A 81 23.03 2.79 -9.77
C GLY A 81 22.12 3.83 -9.12
N GLU A 82 20.88 3.98 -9.60
CA GLU A 82 19.91 4.93 -9.03
C GLU A 82 19.34 4.46 -7.69
N GLU A 83 19.08 5.38 -6.77
CA GLU A 83 18.34 5.07 -5.54
C GLU A 83 16.85 5.31 -5.72
N SER A 84 16.04 4.26 -5.56
CA SER A 84 14.58 4.38 -5.61
C SER A 84 13.89 3.51 -4.56
N GLY A 85 12.59 3.73 -4.39
CA GLY A 85 11.74 2.80 -3.64
C GLY A 85 11.73 1.43 -4.32
N ARG A 86 12.07 0.39 -3.57
CA ARG A 86 12.06 -1.01 -4.01
C ARG A 86 11.08 -1.83 -3.20
N THR A 87 10.40 -2.73 -3.89
CA THR A 87 9.35 -3.59 -3.34
C THR A 87 9.95 -4.74 -2.55
N GLY A 88 9.24 -5.12 -1.50
CA GLY A 88 9.63 -6.22 -0.62
C GLY A 88 8.45 -6.70 0.22
N ARG A 89 8.76 -7.54 1.20
CA ARG A 89 7.81 -8.08 2.16
C ARG A 89 8.30 -7.88 3.59
N CYS A 90 7.38 -7.56 4.48
CA CYS A 90 7.67 -7.49 5.90
C CYS A 90 7.99 -8.89 6.45
N GLN A 91 9.05 -8.97 7.24
CA GLN A 91 9.42 -10.14 8.03
C GLN A 91 9.95 -9.66 9.37
N ASN A 92 9.30 -10.03 10.47
CA ASN A 92 9.67 -9.59 11.82
C ASN A 92 9.86 -8.06 11.95
N GLY A 93 8.98 -7.29 11.29
CA GLY A 93 9.04 -5.82 11.31
C GLY A 93 10.16 -5.21 10.45
N ILE A 94 10.79 -5.98 9.57
CA ILE A 94 11.82 -5.51 8.64
C ILE A 94 11.30 -5.68 7.22
N CYS A 95 11.49 -4.67 6.36
CA CYS A 95 11.19 -4.80 4.93
C CYS A 95 12.31 -5.55 4.21
N ILE A 96 12.07 -6.81 3.86
CA ILE A 96 12.99 -7.64 3.09
C ILE A 96 12.69 -7.43 1.62
N LEU A 97 13.66 -6.88 0.88
CA LEU A 97 13.49 -6.56 -0.54
C LEU A 97 13.35 -7.84 -1.36
N ASN A 98 12.52 -7.80 -2.40
CA ASN A 98 12.44 -8.88 -3.37
C ASN A 98 13.80 -9.05 -4.05
N ASN A 99 14.21 -10.31 -4.24
CA ASN A 99 15.37 -10.58 -5.09
C ASN A 99 15.03 -10.16 -6.54
N ILE A 100 15.98 -9.50 -7.20
CA ILE A 100 15.81 -9.12 -8.61
C ILE A 100 16.90 -9.78 -9.44
N THR A 101 16.52 -10.29 -10.59
CA THR A 101 17.44 -10.89 -11.55
C THR A 101 17.36 -10.14 -12.86
N LYS A 102 18.48 -10.07 -13.58
CA LYS A 102 18.45 -9.58 -14.96
C LYS A 102 17.54 -10.52 -15.76
N GLY A 103 16.53 -9.95 -16.40
CA GLY A 103 15.38 -10.64 -16.98
C GLY A 103 14.62 -9.68 -17.89
N CYS A 104 13.36 -9.95 -18.22
CA CYS A 104 12.58 -9.15 -19.18
C CYS A 104 12.93 -9.29 -20.68
N GLU A 105 13.72 -10.27 -21.13
CA GLU A 105 13.97 -10.49 -22.59
C GLU A 105 12.67 -10.71 -23.38
N ARG A 106 11.66 -11.32 -22.75
CA ARG A 106 10.34 -11.54 -23.33
C ARG A 106 9.40 -10.34 -23.18
N SER A 107 9.87 -9.25 -22.57
CA SER A 107 9.09 -8.03 -22.33
C SER A 107 9.83 -6.84 -22.93
N PRO A 108 9.36 -6.29 -24.07
CA PRO A 108 10.03 -5.14 -24.67
C PRO A 108 10.10 -4.00 -23.65
N SER A 109 11.17 -3.21 -23.73
CA SER A 109 11.30 -2.01 -22.90
C SER A 109 10.05 -1.14 -23.04
N PRO A 110 9.51 -0.58 -21.93
CA PRO A 110 8.38 0.32 -21.99
C PRO A 110 8.62 1.44 -23.02
N LYS A 111 7.65 1.70 -23.89
CA LYS A 111 7.74 2.82 -24.82
C LYS A 111 7.59 4.13 -24.05
N ILE A 112 8.53 5.05 -24.23
CA ILE A 112 8.43 6.41 -23.68
C ILE A 112 7.41 7.17 -24.53
N ILE A 113 6.43 7.78 -23.87
CA ILE A 113 5.38 8.53 -24.54
C ILE A 113 5.95 9.91 -24.90
N PRO A 114 5.83 10.39 -26.16
CA PRO A 114 6.29 11.72 -26.52
C PRO A 114 5.70 12.80 -25.60
N GLY A 115 6.55 13.68 -25.07
CA GLY A 115 6.16 14.73 -24.13
C GLY A 115 5.98 14.29 -22.68
N SER A 116 6.11 13.00 -22.35
CA SER A 116 6.18 12.55 -20.95
C SER A 116 7.55 12.85 -20.34
N LEU A 117 7.59 12.92 -19.00
CA LEU A 117 8.87 12.92 -18.30
C LEU A 117 9.67 11.65 -18.66
N PRO A 118 10.99 11.75 -18.81
CA PRO A 118 11.82 10.57 -19.02
C PRO A 118 11.73 9.60 -17.82
N PRO A 119 11.99 8.30 -18.03
CA PRO A 119 12.07 7.35 -16.94
C PRO A 119 13.15 7.75 -15.93
N PHE A 120 12.90 7.46 -14.65
CA PHE A 120 13.92 7.58 -13.62
C PHE A 120 14.93 6.44 -13.74
N GLY A 121 16.17 6.76 -14.08
CA GLY A 121 17.23 5.81 -14.38
C GLY A 121 17.11 5.11 -15.74
N CYS A 122 17.98 4.12 -15.95
CA CYS A 122 18.11 3.35 -17.17
C CYS A 122 17.72 1.88 -17.03
N ALA A 123 17.37 1.42 -15.82
CA ALA A 123 16.72 0.13 -15.62
C ALA A 123 15.19 0.25 -15.72
N TYR A 124 14.56 -0.79 -16.26
CA TYR A 124 13.12 -1.01 -16.16
C TYR A 124 12.86 -2.36 -15.53
N PHE A 125 11.72 -2.48 -14.86
CA PHE A 125 11.34 -3.69 -14.14
C PHE A 125 10.08 -4.28 -14.77
N CYS A 126 10.03 -5.61 -14.89
CA CYS A 126 8.89 -6.34 -15.41
C CYS A 126 8.37 -7.39 -14.41
N GLY A 127 7.24 -8.00 -14.74
CA GLY A 127 6.51 -8.91 -13.86
C GLY A 127 5.57 -8.19 -12.88
N LEU A 128 4.77 -8.98 -12.16
CA LEU A 128 3.78 -8.47 -11.20
C LEU A 128 4.44 -7.82 -9.97
N GLU A 129 5.55 -8.40 -9.52
CA GLU A 129 6.26 -7.95 -8.30
C GLU A 129 7.58 -7.20 -8.59
N ASN A 130 7.84 -6.87 -9.86
CA ASN A 130 9.07 -6.22 -10.32
C ASN A 130 10.34 -7.01 -9.93
N THR A 131 10.28 -8.35 -10.02
CA THR A 131 11.37 -9.29 -9.68
C THR A 131 12.38 -9.48 -10.81
N GLU A 132 12.09 -8.98 -12.00
CA GLU A 132 13.00 -9.00 -13.14
C GLU A 132 13.28 -7.58 -13.61
N TYR A 133 14.48 -7.36 -14.13
CA TYR A 133 14.87 -6.08 -14.71
C TYR A 133 15.68 -6.24 -15.99
N ASN A 134 15.59 -5.24 -16.87
CA ASN A 134 16.56 -5.04 -17.93
C ASN A 134 16.89 -3.55 -18.03
N PHE A 135 17.76 -3.21 -18.98
CA PHE A 135 18.13 -1.83 -19.26
C PHE A 135 17.42 -1.31 -20.49
N PHE A 136 17.03 -0.04 -20.46
CA PHE A 136 16.71 0.71 -21.65
C PHE A 136 17.93 0.76 -22.59
N PRO A 137 17.71 0.80 -23.91
CA PRO A 137 18.81 0.89 -24.87
C PRO A 137 19.60 2.19 -24.69
N GLU A 138 20.86 2.16 -25.11
CA GLU A 138 21.70 3.35 -25.16
C GLU A 138 21.02 4.47 -25.99
N GLY A 139 21.18 5.72 -25.55
CA GLY A 139 20.51 6.86 -26.17
C GLY A 139 19.09 7.14 -25.65
N THR A 140 18.53 6.26 -24.82
CA THR A 140 17.22 6.52 -24.20
C THR A 140 17.32 7.71 -23.23
N PRO A 141 16.43 8.72 -23.30
CA PRO A 141 16.41 9.80 -22.32
C PRO A 141 16.05 9.27 -20.93
N CYS A 142 16.67 9.82 -19.90
CA CYS A 142 16.47 9.41 -18.50
C CYS A 142 16.52 10.62 -17.55
N GLN A 143 16.05 10.41 -16.33
CA GLN A 143 16.25 11.32 -15.20
C GLN A 143 17.14 10.67 -14.14
N HIS A 144 18.06 11.45 -13.60
CA HIS A 144 18.94 11.08 -12.48
C HIS A 144 18.67 12.02 -11.31
N ARG A 145 18.72 11.50 -10.08
CA ARG A 145 18.51 12.30 -8.87
C ARG A 145 19.86 12.72 -8.28
N VAL A 146 20.20 14.00 -8.39
CA VAL A 146 21.45 14.56 -7.82
C VAL A 146 21.33 14.85 -6.33
N ASN A 147 20.12 15.18 -5.84
CA ASN A 147 19.82 15.33 -4.42
C ASN A 147 18.31 15.09 -4.16
N PRO A 148 17.83 15.04 -2.90
CA PRO A 148 16.43 14.68 -2.60
C PRO A 148 15.35 15.53 -3.28
N LYS A 149 15.69 16.74 -3.76
CA LYS A 149 14.75 17.68 -4.38
C LYS A 149 15.02 17.94 -5.86
N GLU A 150 16.17 17.50 -6.37
CA GLU A 150 16.65 17.88 -7.69
C GLU A 150 16.89 16.65 -8.56
N TYR A 151 16.33 16.73 -9.76
CA TYR A 151 16.45 15.73 -10.80
C TYR A 151 16.97 16.41 -12.05
N VAL A 152 17.97 15.79 -12.68
CA VAL A 152 18.55 16.28 -13.93
C VAL A 152 18.21 15.32 -15.05
N ASN A 153 18.03 15.86 -16.24
CA ASN A 153 17.86 15.07 -17.45
C ASN A 153 19.23 14.53 -17.90
N GLY A 154 19.19 13.40 -18.58
CA GLY A 154 20.36 12.76 -19.13
C GLY A 154 20.00 11.71 -20.16
N THR A 155 21.02 10.94 -20.53
CA THR A 155 20.90 9.87 -21.52
C THR A 155 21.49 8.58 -20.99
N CYS A 156 20.85 7.46 -21.29
CA CYS A 156 21.33 6.13 -20.95
C CYS A 156 22.60 5.78 -21.73
N LYS A 157 23.66 5.43 -21.00
CA LYS A 157 24.98 5.03 -21.54
C LYS A 157 25.42 3.69 -20.97
N ILE A 158 26.09 2.89 -21.78
CA ILE A 158 26.65 1.61 -21.35
C ILE A 158 27.91 1.86 -20.51
N SER A 159 27.97 1.24 -19.33
CA SER A 159 29.11 1.29 -18.42
C SER A 159 29.36 -0.11 -17.86
N GLY A 160 30.25 -0.87 -18.51
CA GLY A 160 30.48 -2.27 -18.21
C GLY A 160 29.24 -3.12 -18.52
N GLU A 161 28.74 -3.88 -17.54
CA GLU A 161 27.56 -4.73 -17.68
C GLU A 161 26.22 -4.00 -17.39
N ARG A 162 26.29 -2.70 -17.11
CA ARG A 162 25.15 -1.86 -16.70
C ARG A 162 24.90 -0.76 -17.73
N THR A 163 23.68 -0.27 -17.76
CA THR A 163 23.36 1.01 -18.39
C THR A 163 23.02 2.01 -17.31
N ILE A 164 23.68 3.17 -17.32
CA ILE A 164 23.56 4.22 -16.31
C ILE A 164 23.03 5.51 -16.93
N CYS A 165 22.31 6.30 -16.14
CA CYS A 165 21.87 7.62 -16.58
C CYS A 165 23.03 8.61 -16.44
N THR A 166 23.49 9.17 -17.56
CA THR A 166 24.55 10.17 -17.56
C THR A 166 23.95 11.53 -17.87
N GLN A 167 24.18 12.51 -17.00
CA GLN A 167 23.70 13.87 -17.19
C GLN A 167 24.17 14.44 -18.52
N ASP A 168 23.26 15.14 -19.20
CA ASP A 168 23.60 15.90 -20.39
C ASP A 168 24.37 17.15 -19.93
N VAL A 169 25.69 17.11 -20.06
CA VAL A 169 26.53 18.31 -19.99
C VAL A 169 26.27 19.07 -21.28
N ASN A 170 25.58 20.21 -21.18
CA ASN A 170 25.13 21.15 -22.23
C ASN A 170 23.64 21.01 -22.62
N ALA A 171 22.79 21.77 -21.95
CA ALA A 171 21.49 22.24 -22.45
C ALA A 171 21.51 23.76 -22.51
#